data_AF-A0A0G0RLD9-F1
#
_entry.id   AF-A0A0G0RLD9-F1
#
_cell.length_a   1.000
_cell.length_b   1.000
_cell.length_c   1.000
_cell.angle_alpha   90.00
_cell.angle_beta   90.00
_cell.angle_gamma   90.00
#
_symmetry.space_group_name_H-M   'P 1'
#
loop_
_entity.id
_entity.type
_entity.pdbx_description
1 polymer ?
#
loop_
_entity_poly.entity_id
_entity_poly.type
_entity_poly.pdbx_seq_one_letter_code
_entity_poly.pdbx_strand_id
1 'polypeptide(L)'
;MAEVQTGFFWHVHHCYSYNERASYISEQKREDQKETRLRLFKPVRGTLPQEVVEAGQAYVEAGQISNKAWRVYYKTGQFRDKEWRAYVKAEQAHSRAWRALDEALRKNMPAIEALHRKECHNCPWDGKTIFPKA
;
A
#
# COMPACT_ATOMS: atom_id res chain seq x y z
N MET A 1 15.57 3.23 18.06
CA MET A 1 14.83 3.54 16.81
C MET A 1 13.58 2.70 16.83
N ALA A 2 12.40 3.29 16.57
CA ALA A 2 11.17 2.50 16.50
C ALA A 2 11.27 1.52 15.33
N GLU A 3 10.93 0.26 15.57
CA GLU A 3 10.92 -0.78 14.55
C GLU A 3 9.92 -0.39 13.45
N VAL A 4 10.33 -0.45 12.18
CA VAL A 4 9.40 -0.15 11.08
C VAL A 4 8.47 -1.33 10.95
N GLN A 5 7.21 -1.15 11.32
CA GLN A 5 6.21 -2.17 11.07
C GLN A 5 6.03 -2.33 9.56
N THR A 6 6.37 -3.51 9.05
CA THR A 6 6.23 -3.91 7.64
C THR A 6 5.09 -4.92 7.50
N GLY A 7 4.49 -4.99 6.31
CA GLY A 7 3.39 -5.91 6.02
C GLY A 7 2.14 -5.23 5.51
N PHE A 8 1.01 -5.94 5.58
CA PHE A 8 -0.29 -5.43 5.16
C PHE A 8 -0.96 -4.66 6.29
N PHE A 9 -1.69 -3.61 5.92
CA PHE A 9 -2.43 -2.77 6.85
C PHE A 9 -3.85 -2.56 6.35
N TRP A 10 -4.82 -2.54 7.26
CA TRP A 10 -6.20 -2.22 6.92
C TRP A 10 -6.35 -0.73 6.56
N HIS A 11 -7.22 -0.44 5.60
CA HIS A 11 -7.60 0.93 5.18
C HIS A 11 -6.43 1.82 4.73
N VAL A 12 -5.39 1.21 4.15
CA VAL A 12 -4.30 1.92 3.49
C VAL A 12 -4.67 2.22 2.03
N HIS A 13 -4.47 3.47 1.59
CA HIS A 13 -4.70 3.86 0.20
C HIS A 13 -3.39 4.22 -0.51
N HIS A 14 -2.43 4.84 0.21
CA HIS A 14 -1.08 5.13 -0.27
C HIS A 14 -0.14 5.28 0.94
N CYS A 15 0.94 4.47 1.01
CA CYS A 15 2.16 4.74 1.80
C CYS A 15 3.19 3.61 1.60
N TYR A 16 4.46 3.90 1.90
CA TYR A 16 5.55 2.91 1.89
C TYR A 16 5.82 2.29 3.28
N SER A 17 5.30 2.88 4.36
CA SER A 17 5.47 2.36 5.72
C SER A 17 4.35 2.78 6.69
N TYR A 18 4.23 2.06 7.81
CA TYR A 18 3.29 2.39 8.88
C TYR A 18 3.51 3.81 9.42
N ASN A 19 4.75 4.12 9.80
CA ASN A 19 5.08 5.39 10.45
C ASN A 19 4.80 6.58 9.53
N GLU A 20 5.21 6.52 8.26
CA GLU A 20 4.93 7.59 7.29
C GLU A 20 3.43 7.82 7.13
N ARG A 21 2.62 6.76 7.13
CA ARG A 21 1.18 6.89 7.01
C ARG A 21 0.54 7.45 8.26
N ALA A 22 0.96 7.00 9.43
CA ALA A 22 0.46 7.49 10.72
C ALA A 22 0.80 8.98 10.89
N SER A 23 2.03 9.40 10.59
CA SER A 23 2.45 10.81 10.58
C SER A 23 1.64 11.61 9.57
N TYR A 24 1.51 11.13 8.33
CA TYR A 24 0.71 11.81 7.31
C TYR A 24 -0.77 11.96 7.71
N ILE A 25 -1.38 10.96 8.35
CA ILE A 25 -2.74 11.09 8.89
C ILE A 25 -2.78 12.18 9.95
N SER A 26 -1.82 12.18 10.87
CA SER A 26 -1.78 13.11 12.00
C SER A 26 -1.53 14.56 11.59
N GLU A 27 -0.76 14.78 10.52
CA GLU A 27 -0.33 16.11 10.06
C GLU A 27 -1.24 16.69 8.97
N GLN A 28 -1.73 15.85 8.04
CA GLN A 28 -2.29 16.32 6.76
C GLN A 28 -3.79 16.04 6.60
N LYS A 29 -4.41 15.23 7.47
CA LYS A 29 -5.85 14.95 7.40
C LYS A 29 -6.64 15.92 8.26
N ARG A 30 -7.90 16.15 7.88
CA ARG A 30 -8.84 16.97 8.66
C ARG A 30 -8.99 16.39 10.06
N GLU A 31 -9.09 17.25 11.07
CA GLU A 31 -9.16 16.84 12.49
C GLU A 31 -10.26 15.81 12.75
N ASP A 32 -11.46 16.03 12.19
CA ASP A 32 -12.62 15.14 12.31
C ASP A 32 -12.43 13.77 11.65
N GLN A 33 -11.36 13.57 10.89
CA GLN A 33 -11.02 12.31 10.23
C GLN A 33 -9.86 11.57 10.89
N LYS A 34 -9.02 12.25 11.68
CA LYS A 34 -7.75 11.68 12.18
C LYS A 34 -7.99 10.48 13.07
N GLU A 35 -8.88 10.61 14.05
CA GLU A 35 -9.19 9.54 15.00
C GLU A 35 -9.64 8.26 14.28
N THR A 36 -10.67 8.36 13.42
CA THR A 36 -11.17 7.23 12.65
C THR A 36 -10.09 6.62 11.75
N ARG A 37 -9.28 7.45 11.08
CA ARG A 37 -8.21 6.95 10.22
C ARG A 37 -7.12 6.20 11.01
N LEU A 38 -6.66 6.75 12.13
CA LEU A 38 -5.64 6.13 12.97
C LEU A 38 -6.16 4.85 13.62
N ARG A 39 -7.40 4.85 14.13
CA ARG A 39 -8.04 3.67 14.72
C ARG A 39 -8.18 2.52 13.72
N LEU A 40 -8.53 2.82 12.47
CA LEU A 40 -8.74 1.83 11.41
C LEU A 40 -7.43 1.43 10.71
N PHE A 41 -6.41 2.29 10.72
CA PHE A 41 -5.10 2.01 10.16
C PHE A 41 -4.26 1.14 11.11
N LYS A 42 -4.40 -0.17 10.97
CA LYS A 42 -3.75 -1.16 11.82
C LYS A 42 -3.17 -2.31 10.99
N PRO A 43 -2.12 -2.99 11.48
CA PRO A 43 -1.56 -4.16 10.82
C PRO A 43 -2.61 -5.27 10.70
N VAL A 44 -2.57 -6.02 9.61
CA VAL A 44 -3.28 -7.30 9.48
C VAL A 44 -2.61 -8.30 10.41
N ARG A 45 -3.38 -8.97 11.28
CA ARG A 45 -2.83 -9.88 12.31
C ARG A 45 -2.92 -11.35 11.93
N GLY A 46 -3.96 -11.73 11.20
CA GLY A 46 -4.19 -13.08 10.74
C GLY A 46 -3.51 -13.36 9.40
N THR A 47 -3.78 -14.55 8.89
CA THR A 47 -3.18 -15.04 7.65
C THR A 47 -3.98 -14.59 6.44
N LEU A 48 -3.37 -13.77 5.59
CA LEU A 48 -3.89 -13.51 4.25
C LEU A 48 -3.60 -14.69 3.33
N PRO A 49 -4.40 -14.90 2.27
CA PRO A 49 -4.11 -15.90 1.25
C PRO A 49 -2.71 -15.72 0.68
N GLN A 50 -1.98 -16.83 0.53
CA GLN A 50 -0.58 -16.83 0.12
C GLN A 50 -0.33 -16.02 -1.17
N GLU A 51 -1.20 -16.18 -2.16
CA GLU A 51 -1.15 -15.45 -3.44
C GLU A 51 -1.17 -13.93 -3.24
N VAL A 52 -1.94 -13.42 -2.27
CA VAL A 52 -1.99 -11.99 -1.94
C VAL A 52 -0.68 -11.54 -1.30
N VAL A 53 -0.13 -12.36 -0.39
CA VAL A 53 1.12 -12.05 0.31
C VAL A 53 2.28 -11.96 -0.68
N GLU A 54 2.43 -12.98 -1.54
CA GLU A 54 3.48 -13.06 -2.55
C GLU A 54 3.37 -11.92 -3.57
N ALA A 55 2.16 -11.66 -4.09
CA ALA A 55 1.94 -10.57 -5.03
C ALA A 55 2.20 -9.19 -4.39
N GLY A 56 1.87 -9.01 -3.11
CA GLY A 56 2.13 -7.78 -2.38
C GLY A 56 3.62 -7.53 -2.14
N GLN A 57 4.38 -8.57 -1.79
CA GLN A 57 5.83 -8.50 -1.66
C GLN A 57 6.48 -8.13 -3.00
N ALA A 58 6.09 -8.82 -4.09
CA ALA A 58 6.57 -8.51 -5.43
C ALA A 58 6.27 -7.07 -5.85
N TYR A 59 5.08 -6.55 -5.53
CA TYR A 59 4.71 -5.16 -5.80
C TYR A 59 5.58 -4.17 -5.03
N VAL A 60 5.80 -4.39 -3.73
CA VAL A 60 6.68 -3.53 -2.91
C VAL A 60 8.11 -3.53 -3.44
N GLU A 61 8.67 -4.69 -3.74
CA GLU A 61 10.03 -4.81 -4.28
C GLU A 61 10.17 -4.10 -5.64
N ALA A 62 9.23 -4.34 -6.56
CA ALA A 62 9.23 -3.67 -7.86
C ALA A 62 9.11 -2.14 -7.72
N GLY A 63 8.31 -1.66 -6.75
CA GLY A 63 8.18 -0.25 -6.44
C GLY A 63 9.48 0.36 -5.91
N GLN A 64 10.20 -0.35 -5.03
CA GLN A 64 11.52 0.08 -4.55
C GLN A 64 12.55 0.16 -5.69
N ILE A 65 12.55 -0.80 -6.61
CA ILE A 65 13.44 -0.81 -7.78
C ILE A 65 13.10 0.37 -8.70
N SER A 66 11.82 0.57 -9.02
CA SER A 66 11.35 1.71 -9.84
C SER A 66 11.74 3.04 -9.23
N ASN A 67 11.51 3.22 -7.92
CA ASN A 67 11.90 4.44 -7.19
C ASN A 67 13.41 4.67 -7.20
N LYS A 68 14.23 3.62 -7.06
CA LYS A 68 15.70 3.74 -7.16
C LYS A 68 16.12 4.15 -8.58
N ALA A 69 15.55 3.53 -9.61
CA ALA A 69 15.85 3.85 -11.01
C ALA A 69 15.44 5.30 -11.36
N TRP A 70 14.27 5.75 -10.89
CA TRP A 70 13.82 7.13 -11.01
C TRP A 70 14.82 8.12 -10.40
N ARG A 71 15.28 7.86 -9.17
CA ARG A 71 16.28 8.72 -8.50
C ARG A 71 17.59 8.80 -9.28
N VAL A 72 18.04 7.71 -9.88
CA VAL A 72 19.25 7.69 -10.73
C VAL A 72 19.02 8.55 -11.96
N TYR A 73 17.95 8.29 -12.72
CA TYR A 73 17.60 9.02 -13.93
C TYR A 73 17.51 10.54 -13.68
N TYR A 74 16.79 10.93 -12.63
CA TYR A 74 16.62 12.33 -12.23
C TYR A 74 17.96 12.99 -11.86
N LYS A 75 18.80 12.31 -11.08
CA LYS A 75 20.14 12.84 -10.69
C LYS A 75 21.10 12.97 -11.86
N THR A 76 21.02 12.06 -12.84
CA THR A 76 21.87 12.12 -14.04
C THR A 76 21.37 13.12 -15.10
N GLY A 77 20.36 13.91 -14.76
CA GLY A 77 19.89 15.02 -15.58
C GLY A 77 18.95 14.64 -16.71
N GLN A 78 18.25 13.49 -16.66
CA GLN A 78 17.26 13.10 -17.69
C GLN A 78 17.79 12.90 -19.13
N PHE A 79 19.08 13.13 -19.39
CA PHE A 79 19.69 13.14 -20.74
C PHE A 79 20.45 11.85 -21.13
N ARG A 80 20.30 10.76 -20.38
CA ARG A 80 20.98 9.49 -20.70
C ARG A 80 19.98 8.36 -21.02
N ASP A 81 20.05 7.88 -22.26
CA ASP A 81 19.18 6.82 -22.80
C ASP A 81 19.21 5.54 -21.97
N LYS A 82 20.36 5.19 -21.39
CA LYS A 82 20.52 3.95 -20.61
C LYS A 82 19.72 4.00 -19.31
N GLU A 83 19.82 5.09 -18.57
CA GLU A 83 19.14 5.32 -17.30
C GLU A 83 17.62 5.46 -17.52
N TRP A 84 17.21 6.14 -18.60
CA TRP A 84 15.80 6.18 -19.00
C TRP A 84 15.25 4.78 -19.29
N ARG A 85 15.92 3.99 -20.13
CA ARG A 85 15.51 2.61 -20.44
C ARG A 85 15.43 1.74 -19.18
N ALA A 86 16.38 1.90 -18.25
CA ALA A 86 16.36 1.20 -16.98
C ALA A 86 15.14 1.58 -16.13
N TYR A 87 14.83 2.88 -16.03
CA TYR A 87 13.63 3.36 -15.35
C TYR A 87 12.34 2.83 -15.99
N VAL A 88 12.18 2.95 -17.31
CA VAL A 88 11.01 2.45 -18.05
C VAL A 88 10.81 0.95 -17.81
N LYS A 89 11.90 0.15 -17.84
CA LYS A 89 11.80 -1.29 -17.56
C LYS A 89 11.36 -1.58 -16.12
N ALA A 90 11.86 -0.82 -15.16
CA ALA A 90 11.47 -0.96 -13.75
C ALA A 90 10.01 -0.54 -13.52
N GLU A 91 9.56 0.53 -14.17
CA GLU A 91 8.17 1.01 -14.13
C GLU A 91 7.21 -0.01 -14.74
N GLN A 92 7.56 -0.61 -15.88
CA GLN A 92 6.78 -1.71 -16.46
C GLN A 92 6.69 -2.92 -15.53
N ALA A 93 7.77 -3.29 -14.85
CA ALA A 93 7.76 -4.39 -13.89
C ALA A 93 6.85 -4.07 -12.68
N HIS A 94 6.94 -2.85 -12.15
CA HIS A 94 6.06 -2.37 -11.08
C HIS A 94 4.59 -2.39 -11.50
N SER A 95 4.27 -1.92 -12.71
CA SER A 95 2.92 -1.93 -13.27
C SER A 95 2.39 -3.34 -13.55
N ARG A 96 3.25 -4.34 -13.76
CA ARG A 96 2.85 -5.76 -13.84
C ARG A 96 2.60 -6.35 -12.45
N ALA A 97 3.48 -6.08 -11.49
CA ALA A 97 3.32 -6.53 -10.12
C ALA A 97 2.05 -5.95 -9.47
N TRP A 98 1.73 -4.69 -9.76
CA TRP A 98 0.47 -4.06 -9.34
C TRP A 98 -0.75 -4.82 -9.86
N ARG A 99 -0.77 -5.17 -11.15
CA ARG A 99 -1.88 -5.94 -11.76
C ARG A 99 -2.03 -7.32 -11.13
N ALA A 100 -0.92 -8.01 -10.87
CA ALA A 100 -0.94 -9.30 -10.20
C ALA A 100 -1.50 -9.20 -8.77
N LEU A 101 -1.09 -8.18 -8.01
CA LEU A 101 -1.64 -7.91 -6.67
C LEU A 101 -3.14 -7.60 -6.74
N ASP A 102 -3.55 -6.74 -7.66
CA ASP A 102 -4.96 -6.35 -7.85
C ASP A 102 -5.85 -7.55 -8.23
N GLU A 103 -5.35 -8.44 -9.09
CA GLU A 103 -6.01 -9.71 -9.41
C GLU A 103 -6.10 -10.63 -8.19
N ALA A 104 -4.99 -10.83 -7.47
CA ALA A 104 -4.95 -11.65 -6.27
C ALA A 104 -5.93 -11.14 -5.20
N LEU A 105 -5.99 -9.82 -4.99
CA LEU A 105 -6.94 -9.19 -4.06
C LEU A 105 -8.38 -9.44 -4.48
N ARG A 106 -8.74 -9.26 -5.76
CA ARG A 106 -10.12 -9.52 -6.24
C ARG A 106 -10.51 -10.98 -6.07
N LYS A 107 -9.66 -11.91 -6.49
CA LYS A 107 -9.89 -13.35 -6.41
C LYS A 107 -10.08 -13.81 -4.97
N ASN A 108 -9.35 -13.20 -4.03
CA ASN A 108 -9.35 -13.58 -2.62
C ASN A 108 -10.25 -12.70 -1.72
N MET A 109 -11.06 -11.81 -2.31
CA MET A 109 -11.86 -10.85 -1.56
C MET A 109 -12.74 -11.48 -0.48
N PRO A 110 -13.44 -12.60 -0.70
CA PRO A 110 -14.27 -13.22 0.35
C PRO A 110 -13.47 -13.61 1.60
N ALA A 111 -12.26 -14.13 1.44
CA ALA A 111 -11.37 -14.50 2.55
C ALA A 111 -10.82 -13.26 3.27
N ILE A 112 -10.44 -12.23 2.50
CA ILE A 112 -9.94 -10.96 3.03
C ILE A 112 -11.04 -10.27 3.85
N GLU A 113 -12.27 -10.20 3.34
CA GLU A 113 -13.40 -9.62 4.06
C GLU A 113 -13.77 -10.42 5.31
N ALA A 114 -13.70 -11.74 5.25
CA ALA A 114 -13.94 -12.58 6.42
C ALA A 114 -12.90 -12.31 7.53
N LEU A 115 -11.63 -12.09 7.16
CA LEU A 115 -10.60 -11.68 8.10
C LEU A 115 -10.81 -10.25 8.60
N HIS A 116 -11.13 -9.32 7.71
CA HIS A 116 -11.40 -7.94 8.05
C HIS A 116 -12.54 -7.82 9.07
N ARG A 117 -13.65 -8.57 8.91
CA ARG A 117 -14.74 -8.59 9.89
C ARG A 117 -14.30 -9.07 11.28
N LYS A 118 -13.33 -9.99 11.35
CA LYS A 118 -12.77 -10.49 12.62
C LYS A 118 -11.84 -9.49 13.28
N GLU A 119 -11.09 -8.71 12.50
CA GLU A 119 -10.05 -7.81 13.02
C GLU A 119 -10.51 -6.36 13.14
N CYS A 120 -11.51 -5.96 12.36
CA CYS A 120 -11.97 -4.59 12.21
C CYS A 120 -13.41 -4.41 12.70
N HIS A 121 -13.60 -4.59 14.00
CA HIS A 121 -14.86 -4.31 14.67
C HIS A 121 -15.28 -2.83 14.52
N ASN A 122 -16.57 -2.60 14.33
CA ASN A 122 -17.16 -1.26 14.14
C ASN A 122 -16.46 -0.49 13.01
N CYS A 123 -16.13 -1.19 11.92
CA CYS A 123 -15.61 -0.57 10.72
C CYS A 123 -16.76 0.06 9.92
N PRO A 124 -16.76 1.39 9.71
CA PRO A 124 -17.78 2.09 8.94
C PRO A 124 -17.58 1.97 7.42
N TRP A 125 -16.70 1.08 6.95
CA TRP A 125 -16.41 0.92 5.53
C TRP A 125 -17.61 0.36 4.78
N ASP A 126 -18.10 1.09 3.78
CA ASP A 126 -19.26 0.73 2.96
C ASP A 126 -18.88 0.21 1.56
N GLY A 127 -17.60 -0.08 1.33
CA GLY A 127 -17.06 -0.39 -0.01
C GLY A 127 -16.55 0.83 -0.78
N LYS A 128 -16.80 2.05 -0.30
CA LYS A 128 -16.39 3.31 -0.94
C LYS A 128 -15.66 4.27 0.02
N THR A 129 -16.11 4.39 1.26
CA THR A 129 -15.57 5.32 2.25
C THR A 129 -15.64 4.74 3.67
N ILE A 130 -14.71 5.14 4.53
CA ILE A 130 -14.78 4.92 6.00
C ILE A 130 -15.50 6.08 6.71
N PHE A 131 -16.10 6.99 5.95
CA PHE A 131 -16.90 8.11 6.42
C PHE A 131 -18.25 8.10 5.70
N PRO A 132 -19.09 7.10 5.92
CA PRO A 132 -20.44 7.08 5.37
C PRO A 132 -21.22 8.29 5.91
N LYS A 133 -22.08 8.88 5.09
CA LYS A 133 -23.01 9.90 5.56
C LYS A 133 -24.06 9.20 6.42
N ALA A 134 -24.31 9.75 7.61
CA ALA A 134 -25.42 9.35 8.45
C ALA A 134 -26.77 9.64 7.76
#